data_AF-A0A0N4V8K1-F1
#
_entry.id   AF-A0A0N4V8K1-F1
#
_cell.length_a   1.000
_cell.length_b   1.000
_cell.length_c   1.000
_cell.angle_alpha   90.00
_cell.angle_beta   90.00
_cell.angle_gamma   90.00
#
_symmetry.space_group_name_H-M   'P 1'
#
loop_
_entity.id
_entity.type
_entity.pdbx_description
1 polymer ?
#
loop_
_entity_poly.entity_id
_entity_poly.type
_entity_poly.pdbx_seq_one_letter_code
_entity_poly.pdbx_strand_id
1 'polypeptide(L)'
;MPRSTSMKWAMVCSIDDHSLEFGIWLCEALTVEGFKSGFTHQFDHKPETVLHVEPSNYDAFVAAYEEHPGVMLIFQILPSQNSVVYEWMKQLSGHIGKIRQGIVLENALSKFANHDLHEVLTNILHWISRSIAIDREWPTASIRITGFPTTFNQYQLAAIFHNFNVVSVHFEDDFGVVCFANKFHAVQAVELFNNLQLDSEHILKVTAISEQLKGQVALTSGVTIEPLQSVASN
;
A
#
# COMPACT_ATOMS: atom_id res chain seq x y z
N MET A 1 -13.71 -22.97 6.53
CA MET A 1 -12.79 -22.07 7.27
C MET A 1 -12.07 -21.19 6.26
N PRO A 2 -11.93 -19.87 6.47
CA PRO A 2 -11.11 -19.06 5.58
C PRO A 2 -9.68 -19.59 5.68
N ARG A 3 -9.01 -19.80 4.54
CA ARG A 3 -7.58 -20.13 4.53
C ARG A 3 -6.85 -18.99 5.23
N SER A 4 -6.16 -19.28 6.33
CA SER A 4 -5.14 -18.39 6.87
C SER A 4 -4.04 -18.31 5.80
N THR A 5 -4.13 -17.33 4.90
CA THR A 5 -3.02 -17.00 4.01
C THR A 5 -1.99 -16.28 4.86
N SER A 6 -0.92 -17.01 5.15
CA SER A 6 0.28 -16.49 5.77
C SER A 6 0.87 -15.36 4.92
N MET A 7 1.41 -14.35 5.59
CA MET A 7 1.88 -13.12 4.98
C MET A 7 3.24 -13.37 4.32
N LYS A 8 3.27 -13.23 3.00
CA LYS A 8 4.50 -13.19 2.22
C LYS A 8 5.30 -11.94 2.57
N TRP A 9 6.57 -12.12 2.85
CA TRP A 9 7.48 -11.03 3.21
C TRP A 9 8.78 -11.11 2.43
N ALA A 10 9.45 -9.96 2.32
CA ALA A 10 10.79 -9.85 1.78
C ALA A 10 11.67 -9.05 2.73
N MET A 11 12.97 -9.20 2.56
CA MET A 11 13.95 -8.38 3.25
C MET A 11 14.75 -7.56 2.25
N VAL A 12 14.93 -6.28 2.55
CA VAL A 12 15.84 -5.40 1.83
C VAL A 12 16.89 -4.93 2.83
N CYS A 13 18.16 -5.14 2.50
CA CYS A 13 19.27 -4.83 3.38
C CYS A 13 20.41 -4.22 2.58
N SER A 14 21.29 -3.49 3.27
CA SER A 14 22.36 -2.75 2.61
C SER A 14 23.75 -3.23 2.94
N ILE A 15 23.96 -3.94 4.06
CA ILE A 15 25.31 -4.08 4.63
C ILE A 15 25.62 -5.48 5.19
N ASP A 16 24.68 -6.44 5.21
CA ASP A 16 24.94 -7.69 5.97
C ASP A 16 24.35 -8.99 5.38
N ASP A 17 25.18 -10.03 5.34
CA ASP A 17 24.83 -11.40 4.93
C ASP A 17 24.02 -12.14 6.00
N HIS A 18 24.06 -11.70 7.27
CA HIS A 18 23.24 -12.28 8.34
C HIS A 18 21.78 -11.80 8.35
N SER A 19 21.42 -10.88 7.44
CA SER A 19 20.07 -10.34 7.30
C SER A 19 19.02 -11.44 7.13
N LEU A 20 19.31 -12.48 6.33
CA LEU A 20 18.39 -13.60 6.14
C LEU A 20 18.10 -14.36 7.45
N GLU A 21 19.14 -14.70 8.21
CA GLU A 21 18.98 -15.40 9.49
C GLU A 21 18.17 -14.55 10.47
N PHE A 22 18.48 -13.26 10.55
CA PHE A 22 17.75 -12.31 11.38
C PHE A 22 16.27 -12.20 10.97
N GLY A 23 15.97 -12.12 9.68
CA GLY A 23 14.59 -12.03 9.18
C GLY A 23 13.76 -13.26 9.53
N ILE A 24 14.34 -14.45 9.37
CA ILE A 24 13.68 -15.71 9.75
C ILE A 24 13.41 -15.71 11.26
N TRP A 25 14.44 -15.42 12.06
CA TRP A 25 14.29 -15.34 13.52
C TRP A 25 13.21 -14.33 13.94
N LEU A 26 13.17 -13.16 13.31
CA LEU A 26 12.20 -12.12 13.62
C LEU A 26 10.77 -12.59 13.31
N CYS A 27 10.54 -13.21 12.16
CA CYS A 27 9.22 -13.73 11.80
C CYS A 27 8.75 -14.85 12.75
N GLU A 28 9.65 -15.72 13.18
CA GLU A 28 9.34 -16.74 14.20
C GLU A 28 8.98 -16.10 15.54
N ALA A 29 9.78 -15.14 15.99
CA ALA A 29 9.54 -14.41 17.24
C ALA A 29 8.21 -13.65 17.20
N LEU A 30 7.91 -12.95 16.09
CA LEU A 30 6.65 -12.26 15.86
C LEU A 30 5.46 -13.23 15.82
N THR A 31 5.62 -14.41 15.23
CA THR A 31 4.55 -15.42 15.19
C THR A 31 4.21 -15.94 16.59
N VAL A 32 5.24 -16.27 17.38
CA VAL A 32 5.07 -16.74 18.75
C VAL A 32 4.44 -15.66 19.62
N GLU A 33 4.95 -14.43 19.53
CA GLU A 33 4.44 -13.31 20.33
C GLU A 33 3.04 -12.88 19.90
N GLY A 34 2.77 -12.91 18.59
CA GLY A 34 1.46 -12.66 18.01
C GLY A 34 0.40 -13.59 18.58
N PHE A 35 0.71 -14.89 18.65
CA PHE A 35 -0.20 -15.87 19.24
C PHE A 35 -0.50 -15.59 20.72
N LYS A 36 0.52 -15.26 21.53
CA LYS A 36 0.35 -14.92 22.95
C LYS A 36 -0.50 -13.67 23.16
N SER A 37 -0.31 -12.67 22.29
CA SER A 37 -0.95 -11.36 22.38
C SER A 37 -2.26 -11.26 21.60
N GLY A 38 -2.78 -12.38 21.07
CA GLY A 38 -4.09 -12.45 20.42
C GLY A 38 -4.14 -11.94 18.98
N PHE A 39 -2.99 -11.75 18.32
CA PHE A 39 -2.93 -11.42 16.90
C PHE A 39 -3.16 -12.69 16.06
N THR A 40 -3.88 -12.53 14.95
CA THR A 40 -4.27 -13.64 14.08
C THR A 40 -3.47 -13.73 12.78
N HIS A 41 -2.58 -12.77 12.52
CA HIS A 41 -1.75 -12.78 11.32
C HIS A 41 -0.57 -13.74 11.49
N GLN A 42 -0.22 -14.43 10.43
CA GLN A 42 0.92 -15.36 10.35
C GLN A 42 1.88 -14.87 9.28
N PHE A 43 3.15 -15.23 9.40
CA PHE A 43 4.19 -14.88 8.45
C PHE A 43 4.75 -16.14 7.81
N ASP A 44 5.11 -16.05 6.53
CA ASP A 44 5.77 -17.18 5.87
C ASP A 44 7.08 -17.50 6.60
N HIS A 45 7.39 -18.78 6.75
CA HIS A 45 8.59 -19.17 7.51
C HIS A 45 9.89 -18.71 6.81
N LYS A 46 9.86 -18.57 5.49
CA LYS A 46 10.97 -18.05 4.68
C LYS A 46 10.54 -16.81 3.92
N PRO A 47 11.47 -15.88 3.66
CA PRO A 47 11.17 -14.76 2.79
C PRO A 47 10.92 -15.25 1.36
N GLU A 48 10.09 -14.52 0.62
CA GLU A 48 9.98 -14.66 -0.83
C GLU A 48 11.32 -14.30 -1.50
N THR A 49 12.00 -13.28 -0.97
CA THR A 49 13.30 -12.82 -1.45
C THR A 49 14.06 -12.04 -0.37
N VAL A 50 15.39 -12.01 -0.51
CA VAL A 50 16.30 -11.10 0.21
C VAL A 50 17.09 -10.33 -0.82
N LEU A 51 17.01 -9.00 -0.76
CA LEU A 51 17.64 -8.10 -1.72
C LEU A 51 18.68 -7.25 -1.01
N HIS A 52 19.87 -7.23 -1.60
CA HIS A 52 21.00 -6.43 -1.14
C HIS A 52 21.09 -5.18 -2.00
N VAL A 53 20.84 -4.02 -1.39
CA VAL A 53 20.78 -2.72 -2.07
C VAL A 53 21.68 -1.73 -1.34
N GLU A 54 22.66 -1.19 -2.07
CA GLU A 54 23.55 -0.15 -1.57
C GLU A 54 22.76 1.10 -1.12
N PRO A 55 23.07 1.71 0.05
CA PRO A 55 22.34 2.87 0.57
C PRO A 55 22.37 4.11 -0.34
N SER A 56 23.28 4.15 -1.31
CA SER A 56 23.42 5.24 -2.29
C SER A 56 22.68 4.99 -3.60
N ASN A 57 22.17 3.78 -3.84
CA ASN A 57 21.57 3.39 -5.11
C ASN A 57 20.04 3.40 -5.03
N TYR A 58 19.45 4.57 -5.29
CA TYR A 58 18.00 4.75 -5.27
C TYR A 58 17.28 3.90 -6.33
N ASP A 59 17.82 3.77 -7.54
CA ASP A 59 17.16 3.05 -8.62
C ASP A 59 17.04 1.55 -8.30
N ALA A 60 18.10 0.95 -7.75
CA ALA A 60 18.06 -0.43 -7.27
C ALA A 60 17.10 -0.59 -6.08
N PHE A 61 16.97 0.44 -5.24
CA PHE A 61 16.01 0.45 -4.13
C PHE A 61 14.56 0.45 -4.61
N VAL A 62 14.24 1.24 -5.64
CA VAL A 62 12.92 1.26 -6.27
C VAL A 62 12.58 -0.10 -6.87
N ALA A 63 13.50 -0.66 -7.67
CA ALA A 63 13.32 -1.96 -8.30
C ALA A 63 13.04 -3.06 -7.27
N ALA A 64 13.79 -3.05 -6.16
CA ALA A 64 13.60 -4.00 -5.06
C ALA A 64 12.19 -3.96 -4.44
N TYR A 65 11.54 -2.81 -4.42
CA TYR A 65 10.18 -2.66 -3.91
C TYR A 65 9.11 -3.03 -4.95
N GLU A 66 9.36 -2.85 -6.24
CA GLU A 66 8.39 -3.05 -7.32
C GLU A 66 8.34 -4.49 -7.87
N GLU A 67 9.47 -5.19 -7.94
CA GLU A 67 9.61 -6.49 -8.64
C GLU A 67 8.93 -7.69 -7.94
N HIS A 68 8.32 -7.48 -6.77
CA HIS A 68 7.75 -8.55 -5.94
C HIS A 68 6.27 -8.28 -5.60
N PRO A 69 5.32 -8.41 -6.54
CA PRO A 69 3.92 -8.04 -6.33
C PRO A 69 3.20 -8.91 -5.29
N GLY A 70 3.66 -10.15 -5.05
CA GLY A 70 3.10 -11.04 -4.04
C GLY A 70 3.55 -10.75 -2.60
N VAL A 71 4.53 -9.87 -2.40
CA VAL A 71 5.06 -9.53 -1.07
C VAL A 71 4.18 -8.47 -0.42
N MET A 72 3.67 -8.77 0.77
CA MET A 72 2.82 -7.86 1.55
C MET A 72 3.62 -7.04 2.56
N LEU A 73 4.69 -7.61 3.12
CA LEU A 73 5.52 -6.98 4.15
C LEU A 73 6.99 -6.93 3.73
N ILE A 74 7.61 -5.76 3.89
CA ILE A 74 9.05 -5.56 3.68
C ILE A 74 9.70 -5.22 5.02
N PHE A 75 10.66 -6.05 5.44
CA PHE A 75 11.61 -5.68 6.48
C PHE A 75 12.81 -4.99 5.83
N GLN A 76 13.07 -3.75 6.25
CA GLN A 76 14.17 -2.95 5.76
C GLN A 76 15.25 -2.84 6.84
N ILE A 77 16.43 -3.38 6.58
CA ILE A 77 17.60 -3.08 7.41
C ILE A 77 18.13 -1.70 7.02
N LEU A 78 18.16 -0.81 8.00
CA LEU A 78 18.60 0.58 7.87
C LEU A 78 20.05 0.68 8.35
N PRO A 79 20.94 1.32 7.59
CA PRO A 79 22.35 1.43 7.97
C PRO A 79 22.54 2.24 9.25
N SER A 80 21.68 3.23 9.49
CA SER A 80 21.68 4.06 10.69
C SER A 80 20.29 4.63 10.96
N GLN A 81 20.11 5.17 12.17
CA GLN A 81 18.95 5.99 12.50
C GLN A 81 18.94 7.24 11.61
N ASN A 82 17.76 7.61 11.07
CA ASN A 82 17.56 8.74 10.15
C ASN A 82 18.33 8.64 8.82
N SER A 83 18.64 7.42 8.36
CA SER A 83 19.24 7.22 7.04
C SER A 83 18.30 7.65 5.90
N VAL A 84 18.87 8.08 4.77
CA VAL A 84 18.10 8.44 3.56
C VAL A 84 17.21 7.28 3.06
N VAL A 85 17.66 6.05 3.29
CA VAL A 85 16.93 4.81 3.01
C VAL A 85 15.58 4.76 3.74
N TYR A 86 15.50 5.31 4.96
CA TYR A 86 14.24 5.39 5.69
C TYR A 86 13.22 6.28 4.98
N GLU A 87 13.65 7.43 4.45
CA GLU A 87 12.77 8.35 3.71
C GLU A 87 12.32 7.72 2.40
N TRP A 88 13.21 7.06 1.67
CA TRP A 88 12.86 6.31 0.46
C TRP A 88 11.85 5.21 0.74
N MET A 89 12.09 4.40 1.77
CA MET A 89 11.18 3.35 2.22
C MET A 89 9.80 3.94 2.51
N LYS A 90 9.72 5.07 3.21
CA LYS A 90 8.46 5.73 3.57
C LYS A 90 7.71 6.24 2.33
N GLN A 91 8.40 6.84 1.37
CA GLN A 91 7.82 7.35 0.13
C GLN A 91 7.27 6.21 -0.75
N LEU A 92 8.07 5.17 -0.97
CA LEU A 92 7.74 4.07 -1.89
C LEU A 92 6.65 3.16 -1.36
N SER A 93 6.71 2.76 -0.09
CA SER A 93 5.67 1.93 0.51
C SER A 93 4.30 2.60 0.52
N GLY A 94 4.24 3.94 0.69
CA GLY A 94 3.00 4.70 0.57
C GLY A 94 2.43 4.70 -0.86
N HIS A 95 3.28 4.57 -1.87
CA HIS A 95 2.84 4.48 -3.26
C HIS A 95 2.42 3.07 -3.68
N ILE A 96 3.17 2.06 -3.25
CA ILE A 96 3.04 0.66 -3.70
C ILE A 96 2.04 -0.13 -2.83
N GLY A 97 1.69 0.38 -1.64
CA GLY A 97 0.72 -0.25 -0.75
C GLY A 97 1.28 -1.44 0.05
N LYS A 98 2.61 -1.55 0.19
CA LYS A 98 3.25 -2.58 1.00
C LYS A 98 3.41 -2.15 2.45
N ILE A 99 3.21 -3.08 3.37
CA ILE A 99 3.57 -2.88 4.78
C ILE A 99 5.09 -2.83 4.88
N ARG A 100 5.61 -1.91 5.69
CA ARG A 100 7.05 -1.73 5.89
C ARG A 100 7.41 -1.78 7.36
N GLN A 101 8.58 -2.32 7.68
CA GLN A 101 9.18 -2.20 9.00
C GLN A 101 10.67 -1.91 8.84
N GLY A 102 11.09 -0.71 9.25
CA GLY A 102 12.49 -0.33 9.31
C GLY A 102 13.14 -0.84 10.59
N ILE A 103 14.33 -1.42 10.48
CA ILE A 103 15.11 -1.96 11.60
C ILE A 103 16.54 -1.46 11.46
N VAL A 104 17.03 -0.72 12.46
CA VAL A 104 18.42 -0.24 12.47
C VAL A 104 19.36 -1.45 12.57
N LEU A 105 20.43 -1.45 11.77
CA LEU A 105 21.40 -2.54 11.67
C LEU A 105 21.92 -3.02 13.03
N GLU A 106 22.27 -2.11 13.93
CA GLU A 106 22.73 -2.45 15.28
C GLU A 106 21.70 -3.26 16.08
N ASN A 107 20.41 -2.93 15.95
CA ASN A 107 19.33 -3.67 16.60
C ASN A 107 19.13 -5.04 15.96
N ALA A 108 19.31 -5.14 14.64
CA ALA A 108 19.22 -6.41 13.93
C ALA A 108 20.34 -7.38 14.35
N LEU A 109 21.59 -6.90 14.34
CA LEU A 109 22.78 -7.66 14.73
C LEU A 109 22.70 -8.16 16.17
N SER A 110 22.20 -7.33 17.08
CA SER A 110 22.05 -7.68 18.49
C SER A 110 20.76 -8.45 18.79
N LYS A 111 19.89 -8.71 17.80
CA LYS A 111 18.54 -9.27 18.01
C LYS A 111 17.78 -8.54 19.13
N PHE A 112 17.91 -7.22 19.16
CA PHE A 112 17.36 -6.31 20.17
C PHE A 112 17.80 -6.59 21.62
N ALA A 113 18.97 -7.18 21.87
CA ALA A 113 19.42 -7.57 23.21
C ALA A 113 19.41 -6.45 24.27
N ASN A 114 19.51 -5.19 23.85
CA ASN A 114 19.50 -4.02 24.72
C ASN A 114 18.09 -3.44 24.99
N HIS A 115 17.03 -4.11 24.53
CA HIS A 115 15.64 -3.66 24.64
C HIS A 115 14.77 -4.74 25.29
N ASP A 116 13.60 -4.36 25.80
CA ASP A 116 12.57 -5.32 26.16
C ASP A 116 11.99 -5.96 24.89
N LEU A 117 12.33 -7.23 24.67
CA LEU A 117 11.93 -7.94 23.46
C LEU A 117 10.40 -8.09 23.33
N HIS A 118 9.68 -8.26 24.44
CA HIS A 118 8.21 -8.35 24.40
C HIS A 118 7.61 -7.04 23.92
N GLU A 119 8.10 -5.91 24.46
CA GLU A 119 7.65 -4.57 24.03
C GLU A 119 7.96 -4.32 22.55
N VAL A 120 9.19 -4.61 22.11
CA VAL A 120 9.61 -4.43 20.71
C VAL A 120 8.72 -5.22 19.75
N LEU A 121 8.54 -6.52 20.01
CA LEU A 121 7.75 -7.39 19.14
C LEU A 121 6.27 -6.97 19.13
N THR A 122 5.70 -6.66 20.29
CA THR A 122 4.30 -6.21 20.41
C THR A 122 4.07 -4.89 19.67
N ASN A 123 5.01 -3.95 19.74
CA ASN A 123 4.95 -2.70 18.99
C ASN A 123 4.99 -2.93 17.47
N ILE A 124 5.85 -3.83 17.00
CA ILE A 124 5.91 -4.23 15.58
C ILE A 124 4.58 -4.87 15.16
N LEU A 125 4.03 -5.81 15.95
CA LEU A 125 2.76 -6.48 15.67
C LEU A 125 1.58 -5.49 15.63
N HIS A 126 1.52 -4.53 16.56
CA HIS A 126 0.50 -3.47 16.53
C HIS A 126 0.64 -2.59 15.29
N TRP A 127 1.86 -2.25 14.88
CA TRP A 127 2.09 -1.49 13.66
C TRP A 127 1.65 -2.27 12.40
N ILE A 128 2.03 -3.54 12.30
CA ILE A 128 1.62 -4.42 11.19
C ILE A 128 0.10 -4.57 11.17
N SER A 129 -0.53 -4.85 12.31
CA SER A 129 -1.98 -5.00 12.43
C SER A 129 -2.74 -3.74 12.00
N ARG A 130 -2.27 -2.56 12.42
CA ARG A 130 -2.83 -1.28 11.97
C ARG A 130 -2.65 -1.07 10.48
N SER A 131 -1.50 -1.45 9.93
CA SER A 131 -1.22 -1.33 8.49
C SER A 131 -2.08 -2.29 7.66
N ILE A 132 -2.33 -3.51 8.15
CA ILE A 132 -3.31 -4.43 7.56
C ILE A 132 -4.72 -3.84 7.63
N ALA A 133 -5.11 -3.21 8.73
CA ALA A 133 -6.42 -2.59 8.85
C ALA A 133 -6.59 -1.42 7.86
N ILE A 134 -5.55 -0.60 7.69
CA ILE A 134 -5.51 0.46 6.66
C ILE A 134 -5.62 -0.14 5.25
N ASP A 135 -4.93 -1.24 4.97
CA ASP A 135 -5.00 -1.95 3.68
C ASP A 135 -6.34 -2.69 3.47
N ARG A 136 -7.05 -3.02 4.56
CA ARG A 136 -8.41 -3.59 4.55
C ARG A 136 -9.50 -2.55 4.32
N GLU A 137 -9.22 -1.26 4.49
CA GLU A 137 -10.15 -0.18 4.11
C GLU A 137 -10.01 0.16 2.61
N TRP A 138 -10.14 -0.87 1.78
CA TRP A 138 -9.96 -0.86 0.33
C TRP A 138 -8.55 -0.40 -0.13
N PRO A 139 -7.98 -1.01 -1.18
CA PRO A 139 -6.71 -0.56 -1.74
C PRO A 139 -6.69 0.97 -1.96
N THR A 140 -5.54 1.62 -1.77
CA THR A 140 -5.42 3.09 -1.97
C THR A 140 -5.92 3.54 -3.34
N ALA A 141 -5.82 2.66 -4.34
CA ALA A 141 -6.31 2.81 -5.70
C ALA A 141 -7.77 2.34 -5.88
N SER A 142 -8.65 2.59 -4.91
CA SER A 142 -10.06 2.20 -4.96
C SER A 142 -10.99 3.40 -4.88
N ILE A 143 -12.07 3.31 -5.66
CA ILE A 143 -13.14 4.32 -5.71
C ILE A 143 -14.46 3.70 -5.28
N ARG A 144 -15.29 4.49 -4.62
CA ARG A 144 -16.68 4.18 -4.31
C ARG A 144 -17.58 4.75 -5.39
N ILE A 145 -18.50 3.94 -5.87
CA ILE A 145 -19.44 4.26 -6.94
C ILE A 145 -20.86 4.05 -6.43
N THR A 146 -21.74 4.99 -6.74
CA THR A 146 -23.19 4.90 -6.51
C THR A 146 -23.93 5.44 -7.74
N GLY A 147 -25.24 5.20 -7.82
CA GLY A 147 -26.07 5.74 -8.92
C GLY A 147 -25.98 4.97 -10.24
N PHE A 148 -25.45 3.76 -10.23
CA PHE A 148 -25.54 2.81 -11.35
C PHE A 148 -26.82 1.96 -11.26
N PRO A 149 -27.32 1.39 -12.37
CA PRO A 149 -28.48 0.51 -12.34
C PRO A 149 -28.26 -0.70 -11.43
N THR A 150 -29.24 -1.03 -10.59
CA THR A 150 -29.15 -2.16 -9.62
C THR A 150 -29.00 -3.52 -10.29
N THR A 151 -29.26 -3.62 -11.59
CA THR A 151 -29.08 -4.83 -12.40
C THR A 151 -27.63 -5.04 -12.85
N PHE A 152 -26.72 -4.08 -12.60
CA PHE A 152 -25.32 -4.20 -13.02
C PHE A 152 -24.59 -5.29 -12.24
N ASN A 153 -23.93 -6.19 -12.97
CA ASN A 153 -22.95 -7.11 -12.42
C ASN A 153 -21.52 -6.51 -12.44
N GLN A 154 -20.56 -7.23 -11.86
CA GLN A 154 -19.17 -6.79 -11.73
C GLN A 154 -18.50 -6.42 -13.06
N TYR A 155 -18.84 -7.13 -14.15
CA TYR A 155 -18.27 -6.88 -15.46
C TYR A 155 -18.87 -5.65 -16.12
N GLN A 156 -20.18 -5.42 -15.95
CA GLN A 156 -20.85 -4.23 -16.45
C GLN A 156 -20.37 -2.97 -15.72
N LEU A 157 -20.18 -3.06 -14.40
CA LEU A 157 -19.62 -1.95 -13.62
C LEU A 157 -18.15 -1.68 -13.99
N ALA A 158 -17.35 -2.73 -14.22
CA ALA A 158 -15.98 -2.58 -14.72
C ALA A 158 -15.91 -1.95 -16.12
N ALA A 159 -16.87 -2.28 -17.01
CA ALA A 159 -16.89 -1.81 -18.40
C ALA A 159 -17.09 -0.28 -18.52
N ILE A 160 -17.68 0.37 -17.52
CA ILE A 160 -17.72 1.84 -17.44
C ILE A 160 -16.29 2.40 -17.48
N PHE A 161 -15.35 1.73 -16.81
CA PHE A 161 -13.96 2.14 -16.69
C PHE A 161 -13.03 1.43 -17.67
N HIS A 162 -13.53 1.04 -18.85
CA HIS A 162 -12.74 0.27 -19.83
C HIS A 162 -11.44 0.94 -20.28
N ASN A 163 -11.32 2.26 -20.12
CA ASN A 163 -10.08 3.02 -20.40
C ASN A 163 -9.00 2.85 -19.33
N PHE A 164 -9.32 2.19 -18.21
CA PHE A 164 -8.41 1.95 -17.10
C PHE A 164 -8.25 0.47 -16.82
N ASN A 165 -7.09 0.13 -16.26
CA ASN A 165 -6.84 -1.23 -15.79
C ASN A 165 -7.55 -1.46 -14.44
N VAL A 166 -8.72 -2.09 -14.50
CA VAL A 166 -9.51 -2.52 -13.34
C VAL A 166 -9.02 -3.88 -12.86
N VAL A 167 -8.67 -3.96 -11.58
CA VAL A 167 -8.18 -5.18 -10.91
C VAL A 167 -9.33 -5.99 -10.34
N SER A 168 -10.26 -5.33 -9.66
CA SER A 168 -11.42 -5.99 -9.07
C SER A 168 -12.60 -5.03 -8.90
N VAL A 169 -13.79 -5.61 -8.79
CA VAL A 169 -15.02 -4.91 -8.48
C VAL A 169 -15.73 -5.65 -7.36
N HIS A 170 -16.16 -4.93 -6.34
CA HIS A 170 -16.88 -5.45 -5.19
C HIS A 170 -18.20 -4.71 -5.05
N PHE A 171 -19.25 -5.41 -4.62
CA PHE A 171 -20.53 -4.80 -4.28
C PHE A 171 -20.73 -4.88 -2.78
N GLU A 172 -21.11 -3.75 -2.22
CA GLU A 172 -21.67 -3.61 -0.89
C GLU A 172 -23.15 -3.23 -1.05
N ASP A 173 -23.94 -3.33 0.02
CA ASP A 173 -25.42 -3.23 -0.03
C ASP A 173 -25.93 -2.01 -0.84
N ASP A 174 -25.27 -0.86 -0.71
CA ASP A 174 -25.69 0.41 -1.34
C ASP A 174 -24.70 0.98 -2.37
N PHE A 175 -23.55 0.32 -2.60
CA PHE A 175 -22.50 0.88 -3.45
C PHE A 175 -21.57 -0.16 -4.05
N GLY A 176 -20.93 0.22 -5.16
CA GLY A 176 -19.85 -0.54 -5.77
C GLY A 176 -18.50 0.02 -5.36
N VAL A 177 -17.50 -0.85 -5.23
CA VAL A 177 -16.10 -0.48 -5.11
C VAL A 177 -15.33 -1.02 -6.29
N VAL A 178 -14.60 -0.14 -6.98
CA VAL A 178 -13.74 -0.51 -8.10
C VAL A 178 -12.30 -0.25 -7.71
N CYS A 179 -11.48 -1.30 -7.80
CA CYS A 179 -10.05 -1.27 -7.52
C CYS A 179 -9.27 -1.21 -8.83
N PHE A 180 -8.36 -0.26 -8.95
CA PHE A 180 -7.51 -0.08 -10.13
C PHE A 180 -6.09 -0.59 -9.89
N ALA A 181 -5.37 -0.83 -10.98
CA ALA A 181 -3.97 -1.24 -10.93
C ALA A 181 -3.05 -0.18 -10.29
N ASN A 182 -3.44 1.10 -10.33
CA ASN A 182 -2.68 2.18 -9.73
C ASN A 182 -3.60 3.35 -9.30
N LYS A 183 -3.09 4.19 -8.40
CA LYS A 183 -3.82 5.35 -7.85
C LYS A 183 -4.16 6.43 -8.89
N PHE A 184 -3.36 6.58 -9.96
CA PHE A 184 -3.61 7.59 -10.98
C PHE A 184 -4.88 7.30 -11.77
N HIS A 185 -5.12 6.02 -12.11
CA HIS A 185 -6.39 5.60 -12.70
C HIS A 185 -7.57 5.87 -11.76
N ALA A 186 -7.40 5.66 -10.46
CA ALA A 186 -8.44 5.95 -9.48
C ALA A 186 -8.75 7.46 -9.38
N VAL A 187 -7.74 8.33 -9.39
CA VAL A 187 -7.92 9.80 -9.43
C VAL A 187 -8.65 10.22 -10.71
N GLN A 188 -8.16 9.77 -11.87
CA GLN A 188 -8.76 10.10 -13.17
C GLN A 188 -10.18 9.54 -13.31
N ALA A 189 -10.47 8.37 -12.73
CA ALA A 189 -11.81 7.81 -12.72
C ALA A 189 -12.78 8.68 -11.90
N VAL A 190 -12.34 9.22 -10.76
CA VAL A 190 -13.14 10.18 -9.99
C VAL A 190 -13.40 11.45 -10.80
N GLU A 191 -12.39 11.99 -11.47
CA GLU A 191 -12.52 13.24 -12.23
C GLU A 191 -13.41 13.11 -13.47
N LEU A 192 -13.25 12.03 -14.23
CA LEU A 192 -13.90 11.86 -15.52
C LEU A 192 -15.31 11.27 -15.43
N PHE A 193 -15.58 10.44 -14.42
CA PHE A 193 -16.83 9.68 -14.33
C PHE A 193 -17.76 10.14 -13.21
N ASN A 194 -17.31 11.04 -12.33
CA ASN A 194 -18.22 11.64 -11.35
C ASN A 194 -19.24 12.54 -12.05
N ASN A 195 -20.52 12.33 -11.74
CA ASN A 195 -21.69 12.92 -12.41
C ASN A 195 -21.87 12.49 -13.87
N LEU A 196 -21.27 11.38 -14.30
CA LEU A 196 -21.52 10.83 -15.63
C LEU A 196 -22.95 10.29 -15.72
N GLN A 197 -23.72 10.77 -16.69
CA GLN A 197 -25.05 10.26 -16.98
C GLN A 197 -24.97 9.00 -17.84
N LEU A 198 -25.44 7.87 -17.31
CA LEU A 198 -25.47 6.58 -18.03
C LEU A 198 -26.73 6.45 -18.89
N ASP A 199 -27.87 6.90 -18.36
CA ASP A 199 -29.17 6.90 -19.02
C ASP A 199 -30.08 8.00 -18.44
N SER A 200 -31.39 7.93 -18.72
CA SER A 200 -32.36 8.93 -18.23
C SER A 200 -32.58 8.92 -16.71
N GLU A 201 -32.22 7.84 -16.02
CA GLU A 201 -32.51 7.63 -14.60
C GLU A 201 -31.24 7.49 -13.72
N HIS A 202 -30.09 7.16 -14.33
CA HIS A 202 -28.87 6.81 -13.60
C HIS A 202 -27.74 7.82 -13.88
N ILE A 203 -27.31 8.50 -12.81
CA ILE A 203 -26.16 9.39 -12.79
C ILE A 203 -25.14 8.82 -11.81
N LEU A 204 -23.95 8.53 -12.30
CA LEU A 204 -22.86 8.00 -11.49
C LEU A 204 -22.36 9.05 -10.51
N LYS A 205 -22.20 8.64 -9.25
CA LYS A 205 -21.45 9.40 -8.25
C LYS A 205 -20.23 8.59 -7.86
N VAL A 206 -19.07 9.15 -8.17
CA VAL A 206 -17.77 8.49 -8.04
C VAL A 206 -16.94 9.26 -7.03
N THR A 207 -16.49 8.58 -5.97
CA THR A 207 -15.79 9.22 -4.84
C THR A 207 -14.57 8.40 -4.42
N ALA A 208 -13.52 9.09 -3.99
CA ALA A 208 -12.33 8.46 -3.43
C ALA A 208 -12.63 7.85 -2.06
N ILE A 209 -12.14 6.63 -1.81
CA ILE A 209 -12.30 5.95 -0.51
C ILE A 209 -11.19 6.37 0.45
N SER A 210 -9.92 6.25 0.02
CA SER A 210 -8.76 6.55 0.86
C SER A 210 -8.53 8.06 1.01
N GLU A 211 -8.11 8.51 2.20
CA GLU A 211 -7.79 9.92 2.47
C GLU A 211 -6.67 10.46 1.56
N GLN A 212 -5.72 9.61 1.20
CA GLN A 212 -4.65 9.98 0.26
C GLN A 212 -5.22 10.30 -1.13
N LEU A 213 -6.15 9.47 -1.62
CA LEU A 213 -6.79 9.68 -2.91
C LEU A 213 -7.71 10.91 -2.87
N LYS A 214 -8.44 11.14 -1.77
CA LYS A 214 -9.23 12.36 -1.55
C LYS A 214 -8.36 13.62 -1.63
N GLY A 215 -7.20 13.60 -0.98
CA GLY A 215 -6.23 14.70 -1.04
C GLY A 215 -5.74 14.98 -2.46
N GLN A 216 -5.48 13.93 -3.24
CA GLN A 216 -5.04 14.07 -4.64
C GLN A 216 -6.15 14.63 -5.54
N VAL A 217 -7.39 14.12 -5.44
CA VAL A 217 -8.54 14.63 -6.20
C VAL A 217 -8.81 16.11 -5.89
N ALA A 218 -8.64 16.53 -4.64
CA ALA A 218 -8.81 17.93 -4.24
C ALA A 218 -7.75 18.85 -4.87
N LEU A 219 -6.52 18.36 -5.04
CA LEU A 219 -5.43 19.13 -5.67
C LEU A 219 -5.64 19.29 -7.19
N THR A 220 -6.14 18.26 -7.89
CA THR A 220 -6.42 18.35 -9.33
C THR A 220 -7.70 19.13 -9.64
N SER A 221 -8.73 19.02 -8.79
CA SER A 221 -9.99 19.77 -8.97
C SER A 221 -9.85 21.29 -8.73
N GLY A 222 -8.74 21.73 -8.12
CA GLY A 222 -8.45 23.12 -7.78
C GLY A 222 -7.61 23.89 -8.80
N VAL A 223 -7.18 23.29 -9.91
CA VAL A 223 -6.37 23.97 -10.94
C VAL A 223 -7.23 24.25 -12.17
N THR A 224 -8.08 25.28 -12.08
CA THR A 224 -8.52 26.00 -13.28
C THR A 224 -7.35 26.87 -13.73
N ILE A 225 -6.55 26.40 -14.70
CA ILE A 225 -5.58 27.28 -15.36
C ILE A 225 -6.40 28.25 -16.22
N GLU A 226 -6.64 29.46 -15.72
CA GLU A 226 -7.07 30.53 -16.62
C GLU A 226 -5.98 30.73 -17.69
N PRO A 227 -6.34 30.79 -18.99
CA PRO A 227 -5.36 31.07 -20.02
C PRO A 227 -4.79 32.47 -19.78
N LEU A 228 -3.47 32.55 -19.69
CA LEU A 228 -2.69 33.79 -19.68
C LEU A 228 -3.27 34.77 -20.71
N GLN A 229 -3.97 35.80 -20.22
CA GLN A 229 -4.31 36.93 -21.06
C GLN A 229 -3.01 37.55 -21.58
N SER A 230 -2.92 37.64 -22.89
CA SER A 230 -1.84 38.30 -23.59
C SER A 230 -1.71 39.73 -23.07
N VAL A 231 -0.53 40.05 -22.54
CA VAL A 231 -0.12 41.44 -22.33
C VAL A 231 0.13 42.03 -23.72
N ALA A 232 -0.95 42.50 -24.35
CA ALA A 232 -0.84 43.55 -25.35
C ALA A 232 -0.66 44.85 -24.58
N SER A 233 0.51 45.45 -24.68
CA SER A 233 0.74 46.83 -24.26
C SER A 233 1.36 47.58 -25.42
N ASN A 234 0.68 48.66 -25.78
CA ASN A 234 1.04 49.71 -26.73
C ASN A 234 2.41 50.31 -26.45
#